data_AF-A0A846P995-F1
#
_entry.id   AF-A0A846P995-F1
#
_cell.length_a   1.000
_cell.length_b   1.000
_cell.length_c   1.000
_cell.angle_alpha   90.00
_cell.angle_beta   90.00
_cell.angle_gamma   90.00
#
_symmetry.space_group_name_H-M   'P 1'
#
loop_
_entity.id
_entity.type
_entity.pdbx_description
1 polymer ?
#
loop_
_entity_poly.entity_id
_entity_poly.type
_entity_poly.pdbx_seq_one_letter_code
_entity_poly.pdbx_strand_id
1 'polypeptide(L)' 'MKVDTYDIPENCYYIKEHEWIAIENGDTAKIGITDYAQKALREITYFYVGKIDAEVK' A
#
# COMPACT_ATOMS: atom_id res chain seq x y z
N MET A 1 -9.52 7.37 -8.66
CA MET A 1 -9.39 7.20 -10.12
C MET A 1 -9.27 5.74 -10.54
N LYS A 2 -9.77 5.36 -11.72
CA LYS A 2 -9.46 4.07 -12.38
C LYS A 2 -8.65 4.34 -13.65
N VAL A 3 -7.58 3.57 -13.87
CA VAL A 3 -6.78 3.60 -15.09
C VAL A 3 -6.75 2.19 -15.65
N ASP A 4 -7.34 2.00 -16.83
CA ASP A 4 -7.59 0.68 -17.42
C ASP A 4 -8.30 -0.26 -16.43
N THR A 5 -7.62 -1.32 -16.01
CA THR A 5 -8.14 -2.27 -15.03
C THR A 5 -7.72 -1.93 -13.60
N TYR A 6 -6.89 -0.91 -13.40
CA TYR A 6 -6.26 -0.59 -12.12
C TYR A 6 -7.01 0.47 -11.32
N ASP A 7 -7.16 0.22 -10.02
CA ASP A 7 -7.68 1.19 -9.06
C ASP A 7 -6.56 2.03 -8.44
N ILE A 8 -6.70 3.35 -8.57
CA ILE A 8 -5.75 4.35 -8.03
C ILE A 8 -6.54 5.34 -7.15
N PRO A 9 -6.71 5.06 -5.84
CA PRO A 9 -7.28 5.98 -4.88
C PRO A 9 -6.59 7.36 -4.87
N GLU A 10 -7.34 8.44 -4.75
CA GLU A 10 -6.79 9.81 -4.78
C GLU A 10 -6.32 10.30 -3.41
N ASN A 11 -6.79 9.68 -2.33
CA ASN A 11 -6.44 10.00 -0.95
C ASN A 11 -5.19 9.26 -0.45
N CYS A 12 -4.32 8.85 -1.38
CA CYS A 12 -3.10 8.12 -1.09
C CYS A 12 -1.89 8.82 -1.72
N TYR A 13 -0.77 8.79 -1.01
CA TYR A 13 0.55 9.09 -1.56
C TYR A 13 1.15 7.79 -2.12
N TYR A 14 1.93 7.89 -3.20
CA TYR A 14 2.48 6.75 -3.90
C TYR A 14 3.99 6.87 -4.05
N ILE A 15 4.68 5.74 -3.97
CA ILE A 15 6.12 5.63 -4.26
C ILE A 15 6.37 4.70 -5.45
N LYS A 16 7.58 4.74 -6.01
CA LYS A 16 7.94 4.01 -7.24
C LYS A 16 7.90 2.50 -7.05
N GLU A 17 8.03 2.05 -5.81
CA GLU A 17 8.05 0.66 -5.37
C GLU A 17 6.66 0.03 -5.33
N HIS A 18 5.66 0.68 -5.95
CA HIS A 18 4.28 0.20 -6.04
C HIS A 18 3.57 0.06 -4.69
N GLU A 19 3.93 0.93 -3.75
CA GLU A 19 3.30 1.06 -2.45
C GLU A 19 2.58 2.40 -2.33
N TRP A 20 1.66 2.46 -1.37
CA TRP A 20 0.90 3.67 -1.06
C TRP A 20 0.77 3.89 0.43
N ILE A 21 0.57 5.16 0.80
CA ILE A 21 0.33 5.61 2.17
C ILE A 21 -0.94 6.47 2.20
N ALA A 22 -1.88 6.15 3.08
CA ALA A 22 -3.05 6.99 3.37
C ALA A 22 -2.93 7.52 4.81
N ILE A 23 -2.93 8.84 4.96
CA ILE A 23 -2.89 9.49 6.28
C ILE A 23 -4.29 9.39 6.89
N GLU A 24 -4.39 8.87 8.12
CA GLU A 24 -5.67 8.77 8.81
C GLU A 24 -5.89 9.96 9.74
N ASN A 25 -5.22 9.97 10.90
CA ASN A 25 -5.36 11.02 11.91
C ASN A 25 -4.02 11.24 12.62
N GLY A 26 -3.62 12.52 12.76
CA GLY A 26 -2.40 12.91 13.46
C GLY A 26 -1.19 12.16 12.92
N ASP A 27 -0.59 11.34 13.78
CA ASP A 27 0.68 10.64 13.52
C ASP A 27 0.49 9.20 13.01
N THR A 28 -0.73 8.82 12.59
CA THR A 28 -1.05 7.47 12.10
C THR A 28 -1.36 7.45 10.61
N ALA A 29 -0.77 6.49 9.90
CA ALA A 29 -1.03 6.25 8.49
C ALA A 29 -1.22 4.74 8.22
N LYS A 30 -2.00 4.43 7.19
CA LYS A 30 -2.09 3.10 6.61
C LYS A 30 -1.14 3.00 5.43
N ILE A 31 -0.46 1.87 5.31
CA ILE A 31 0.38 1.54 4.17
C ILE A 31 -0.12 0.28 3.48
N GLY A 32 0.18 0.13 2.19
CA GLY A 32 -0.15 -1.06 1.44
C GLY A 32 0.49 -1.07 0.06
N ILE A 33 0.20 -2.11 -0.72
CA ILE A 33 0.63 -2.23 -2.11
C ILE A 33 -0.47 -1.75 -3.07
N THR A 34 -0.08 -1.22 -4.22
CA THR A 34 -0.99 -0.76 -5.27
C THR A 34 -1.82 -1.91 -5.86
N ASP A 35 -2.94 -1.57 -6.50
CA ASP A 35 -3.74 -2.54 -7.25
C ASP A 35 -2.95 -3.18 -8.41
N TYR A 36 -1.99 -2.44 -8.98
CA TYR A 36 -1.03 -3.00 -9.93
C TYR A 36 -0.19 -4.11 -9.30
N ALA A 37 0.43 -3.85 -8.14
CA ALA A 37 1.29 -4.81 -7.47
C ALA A 37 0.56 -6.09 -7.07
N GLN A 38 -0.65 -5.99 -6.49
CA GLN A 38 -1.37 -7.20 -6.10
C GLN A 38 -1.75 -8.09 -7.29
N LYS A 39 -2.13 -7.49 -8.44
CA LYS A 39 -2.43 -8.25 -9.67
C LYS A 39 -1.18 -8.87 -10.27
N ALA A 40 -0.04 -8.18 -10.19
CA ALA A 40 1.25 -8.73 -10.62
C ALA A 40 1.68 -9.93 -9.77
N LEU A 41 1.39 -9.90 -8.46
CA LEU A 41 1.69 -10.99 -7.52
C LEU A 41 0.74 -12.19 -7.66
N ARG A 42 -0.40 -12.04 -8.34
CA ARG A 42 -1.45 -13.07 -8.50
C ARG A 42 -2.06 -13.45 -7.14
N GLU A 43 -1.78 -14.65 -6.66
CA GLU A 43 -2.30 -15.17 -5.39
C GLU A 43 -1.28 -14.96 -4.28
N ILE A 44 -1.64 -14.13 -3.30
CA ILE A 44 -0.81 -13.85 -2.12
C ILE A 44 -1.07 -14.96 -1.09
N THR A 45 -0.12 -15.87 -0.94
CA THR A 45 -0.23 -17.00 0.01
C THR A 45 0.39 -16.71 1.37
N TYR A 46 1.30 -15.73 1.43
CA TYR A 46 2.00 -15.34 2.64
C TYR A 46 2.35 -13.86 2.59
N PHE A 47 2.30 -13.21 3.74
CA PHE A 47 2.86 -11.88 3.94
C PHE A 47 3.52 -11.81 5.32
N TYR A 48 4.61 -11.05 5.40
CA TYR A 48 5.29 -10.77 6.64
C TYR A 48 5.04 -9.32 7.02
N VAL A 49 4.36 -9.11 8.14
CA VAL A 49 4.34 -7.82 8.82
C VAL A 49 5.36 -7.89 9.96
N GLY A 50 6.12 -6.81 10.12
CA GLY A 50 7.05 -6.67 11.24
C GLY A 50 6.34 -6.72 12.60
N LYS A 51 7.09 -6.50 13.68
CA LYS A 51 6.49 -6.44 15.01
C LYS A 51 5.72 -5.14 15.19
N ILE A 52 4.63 -5.20 15.96
CA ILE A 52 3.98 -4.01 16.50
C ILE A 52 5.03 -3.21 17.28
N ASP A 53 4.98 -1.88 17.16
CA ASP A 53 5.92 -0.92 17.76
C ASP A 53 7.37 -1.03 17.24
N ALA A 54 7.61 -1.73 16.14
CA ALA A 54 8.92 -1.71 15.49
C ALA A 54 9.22 -0.34 14.89
N GLU A 55 10.40 0.21 15.20
CA GLU A 55 10.91 1.43 14.57
C GLU A 55 11.43 1.10 13.16
N VAL A 56 10.89 1.80 12.17
CA VAL A 56 11.27 1.69 10.75
C VAL A 56 11.92 3.02 10.33
N LYS A 57 12.99 2.95 9.54
CA LYS A 57 13.79 4.12 9.10
C LYS A 57 13.41 4.58 7.71
#